data_AF-V5GWZ1-F1
#
_entry.id   AF-V5GWZ1-F1
#
_cell.length_a   1.000
_cell.length_b   1.000
_cell.length_c   1.000
_cell.angle_alpha   90.00
_cell.angle_beta   90.00
_cell.angle_gamma   90.00
#
_symmetry.space_group_name_H-M   'P 1'
#
loop_
_entity.id
_entity.type
_entity.pdbx_description
1 polymer ?
#
loop_
_entity_poly.entity_id
_entity_poly.type
_entity_poly.pdbx_seq_one_letter_code
_entity_poly.pdbx_strand_id
1 'polypeptide(L)'
;MLLSMGVIVIGWICIFAGTVPGVLFAGRLITGVTMGLVSIAGPVFVSEVSPKNIRGLLNSLCTMAFSLGILMSYVLGKWLAYDWL
;
A
#
# COMPACT_ATOMS: atom_id res chain seq x y z
N MET A 1 12.16 -5.02 2.28
CA MET A 1 11.38 -3.82 2.70
C MET A 1 11.95 -2.54 2.10
N LEU A 2 13.22 -2.16 2.37
CA LEU A 2 13.78 -0.89 1.86
C LEU A 2 13.75 -0.77 0.32
N LEU A 3 14.15 -1.83 -0.40
CA LEU A 3 14.10 -1.85 -1.87
C LEU A 3 12.67 -1.67 -2.40
N SER A 4 11.69 -2.31 -1.76
CA SER A 4 10.27 -2.22 -2.13
C SER A 4 9.71 -0.80 -1.94
N MET A 5 10.22 -0.04 -0.97
CA MET A 5 9.85 1.38 -0.80
C MET A 5 10.34 2.23 -1.97
N GLY A 6 11.55 1.97 -2.48
CA GLY A 6 12.05 2.67 -3.67
C GLY A 6 11.18 2.44 -4.90
N VAL A 7 10.81 1.17 -5.14
CA VAL A 7 9.98 0.79 -6.30
C VAL A 7 8.56 1.37 -6.20
N ILE A 8 7.97 1.43 -5.00
CA ILE A 8 6.63 2.00 -4.83
C ILE A 8 6.61 3.51 -5.12
N VAL A 9 7.65 4.24 -4.70
CA VAL A 9 7.78 5.68 -4.96
C VAL A 9 7.93 5.93 -6.46
N ILE A 10 8.76 5.13 -7.15
CA ILE A 10 8.90 5.21 -8.61
C ILE A 10 7.56 4.94 -9.32
N GLY A 11 6.81 3.94 -8.86
CA GLY A 11 5.50 3.61 -9.41
C GLY A 11 4.48 4.73 -9.25
N TRP A 12 4.42 5.39 -8.09
CA TRP A 12 3.57 6.56 -7.86
C TRP A 12 3.98 7.77 -8.69
N ILE A 13 5.29 8.03 -8.84
CA ILE A 13 5.80 9.10 -9.71
C ILE A 13 5.40 8.85 -11.18
N CYS A 14 5.47 7.61 -11.66
CA CYS A 14 5.01 7.26 -13.02
C CYS A 14 3.51 7.49 -13.21
N ILE A 15 2.68 7.21 -12.20
CA ILE A 15 1.23 7.48 -12.27
C ILE A 15 0.96 8.99 -12.28
N PHE A 16 1.68 9.76 -11.47
CA PHE A 16 1.51 11.22 -11.39
C PHE A 16 1.98 11.94 -12.67
N ALA A 17 3.10 11.51 -13.24
CA ALA A 17 3.66 12.08 -14.47
C ALA A 17 3.09 11.47 -15.76
N GLY A 18 2.26 10.43 -15.65
CA GLY A 18 1.73 9.66 -16.77
C GLY A 18 0.68 10.43 -17.55
N THR A 19 1.09 11.10 -18.63
CA THR A 19 0.18 11.75 -19.59
C THR A 19 -0.38 10.80 -20.66
N VAL A 20 0.24 9.62 -20.82
CA VAL A 20 -0.13 8.60 -21.82
C VAL A 20 -0.75 7.38 -21.12
N PRO A 21 -1.87 6.81 -21.61
CA PRO A 21 -2.55 5.68 -20.97
C PRO A 21 -1.64 4.48 -20.68
N GLY A 22 -0.69 4.18 -21.60
CA GLY A 22 0.25 3.06 -21.44
C GLY A 22 1.17 3.20 -20.23
N VAL A 23 1.62 4.42 -19.91
CA VAL A 23 2.46 4.70 -18.73
C VAL A 23 1.65 4.54 -17.44
N LEU A 24 0.36 4.88 -17.48
CA LEU A 24 -0.55 4.73 -16.35
C LEU A 24 -0.77 3.25 -16.01
N PHE A 25 -0.98 2.40 -17.02
CA PHE A 25 -1.11 0.95 -16.84
C PHE A 25 0.19 0.33 -16.34
N ALA A 26 1.34 0.73 -16.90
CA ALA A 26 2.64 0.26 -16.42
C ALA A 26 2.90 0.66 -14.95
N GLY A 27 2.60 1.91 -14.58
CA GLY A 27 2.69 2.39 -13.20
C GLY A 27 1.78 1.63 -12.24
N ARG A 28 0.54 1.33 -12.64
CA ARG A 28 -0.40 0.49 -11.88
C ARG A 28 0.10 -0.94 -11.69
N LEU A 29 0.70 -1.55 -12.71
CA LEU A 29 1.28 -2.89 -12.59
C LEU A 29 2.46 -2.91 -11.62
N ILE A 30 3.38 -1.94 -11.72
CA ILE A 30 4.56 -1.86 -10.85
C ILE A 30 4.15 -1.63 -9.39
N THR A 31 3.23 -0.68 -9.15
CA THR A 31 2.71 -0.41 -7.81
C THR A 31 1.95 -1.60 -7.24
N GLY A 32 1.13 -2.29 -8.05
CA GLY A 32 0.39 -3.49 -7.66
C GLY A 32 1.29 -4.65 -7.23
N VAL A 33 2.29 -5.00 -8.06
CA VAL A 33 3.26 -6.07 -7.73
C VAL A 33 4.03 -5.73 -6.46
N THR A 34 4.47 -4.48 -6.32
CA THR A 34 5.23 -4.03 -5.15
C THR A 34 4.38 -4.05 -3.88
N MET A 35 3.12 -3.60 -3.96
CA MET A 35 2.18 -3.60 -2.84
C MET A 35 1.88 -5.03 -2.36
N GLY A 36 1.72 -5.98 -3.30
CA GLY A 36 1.54 -7.40 -2.98
C GLY A 36 2.71 -7.95 -2.16
N LEU A 37 3.94 -7.70 -2.59
CA LEU A 37 5.15 -8.14 -1.87
C LEU A 37 5.27 -7.51 -0.48
N VAL A 38 4.96 -6.21 -0.35
CA VAL A 38 5.00 -5.49 0.95
C VAL A 38 3.92 -6.01 1.91
N SER A 39 2.72 -6.30 1.41
CA SER A 39 1.59 -6.76 2.23
C SER A 39 1.84 -8.09 2.94
N ILE A 40 2.69 -8.94 2.36
CA ILE A 40 3.09 -10.23 2.95
C ILE A 40 4.27 -10.01 3.92
N ALA A 41 5.28 -9.25 3.51
CA ALA A 41 6.49 -9.06 4.30
C ALA A 41 6.23 -8.30 5.62
N GLY A 42 5.29 -7.34 5.63
CA GLY A 42 4.93 -6.54 6.81
C GLY A 42 4.51 -7.36 8.03
N PRO A 43 3.35 -8.06 7.98
CA PRO A 43 2.86 -8.86 9.11
C PRO A 43 3.80 -10.02 9.46
N VAL A 44 4.51 -10.59 8.48
CA VAL A 44 5.52 -11.64 8.75
C VAL A 44 6.66 -11.10 9.61
N PHE A 45 7.24 -9.96 9.26
CA PHE A 45 8.29 -9.33 10.07
C PHE A 45 7.81 -9.00 11.48
N VAL A 46 6.59 -8.43 11.61
CA VAL A 46 5.98 -8.16 12.91
C VAL A 46 5.83 -9.45 13.71
N SER A 47 5.40 -10.56 13.07
CA SER A 47 5.24 -11.85 13.74
C SER A 47 6.55 -12.46 14.24
N GLU A 48 7.67 -12.20 13.54
CA GLU A 48 9.00 -12.67 13.91
C GLU A 48 9.58 -11.90 15.10
N VAL A 49 9.43 -10.57 15.09
CA VAL A 49 9.95 -9.68 16.16
C VAL A 49 9.11 -9.77 17.44
N SER A 50 7.85 -10.17 17.33
CA SER A 50 6.90 -10.18 18.46
C SER A 50 7.15 -11.31 19.48
N PRO A 51 7.13 -11.02 20.80
CA PRO A 51 7.20 -12.04 21.84
C PRO A 51 5.94 -12.90 21.89
N LYS A 52 6.08 -14.20 22.18
CA LYS A 52 5.03 -15.25 22.03
C LYS A 52 3.66 -14.90 22.63
N ASN A 53 3.61 -14.13 23.72
CA ASN A 53 2.37 -13.78 24.41
C ASN A 53 1.53 -12.70 23.70
N ILE A 54 2.15 -11.78 22.95
CA ILE A 54 1.46 -10.63 22.33
C ILE A 54 1.38 -10.69 20.80
N ARG A 55 1.87 -11.78 20.19
CA ARG A 55 1.87 -11.98 18.72
C ARG A 55 0.49 -11.78 18.09
N GLY A 56 -0.54 -12.34 18.72
CA GLY A 56 -1.91 -12.22 18.22
C GLY A 56 -2.44 -10.79 18.26
N LEU A 57 -2.11 -10.04 19.33
CA LEU A 57 -2.51 -8.65 19.48
C LEU A 57 -1.82 -7.75 18.45
N LEU A 58 -0.49 -7.87 18.29
CA LEU A 58 0.26 -7.07 17.32
C LEU A 58 -0.18 -7.34 15.89
N ASN A 59 -0.43 -8.61 15.53
CA ASN A 59 -0.90 -8.94 14.20
C ASN A 59 -2.31 -8.38 13.93
N SER A 60 -3.20 -8.42 14.92
CA SER A 60 -4.55 -7.85 14.82
C SER A 60 -4.54 -6.32 14.71
N LEU A 61 -3.61 -5.65 15.40
CA LEU A 61 -3.42 -4.21 15.26
C LEU A 61 -2.92 -3.83 13.87
N CYS A 62 -1.99 -4.62 13.28
CA CYS A 62 -1.53 -4.40 11.91
C CYS A 62 -2.67 -4.53 10.89
N THR A 63 -3.50 -5.58 10.98
CA THR A 63 -4.63 -5.74 10.06
C THR A 63 -5.71 -4.68 10.27
N MET A 64 -5.97 -4.27 11.53
CA MET A 64 -6.87 -3.16 11.83
C MET A 64 -6.39 -1.84 11.22
N ALA A 65 -5.08 -1.55 11.27
CA ALA A 65 -4.51 -0.37 10.63
C ALA A 65 -4.71 -0.38 9.11
N PHE A 66 -4.55 -1.54 8.46
CA PHE A 66 -4.86 -1.68 7.02
C PHE A 66 -6.33 -1.41 6.71
N SER A 67 -7.25 -2.03 7.47
CA SER A 67 -8.69 -1.80 7.29
C SER A 67 -9.06 -0.33 7.50
N LEU A 68 -8.44 0.33 8.47
CA LEU A 68 -8.66 1.75 8.77
C LEU A 68 -8.13 2.65 7.65
N GLY A 69 -6.97 2.33 7.07
CA GLY A 69 -6.44 3.03 5.89
C GLY A 69 -7.34 2.89 4.66
N ILE A 70 -7.88 1.69 4.42
CA ILE A 70 -8.85 1.46 3.33
C ILE A 70 -10.14 2.27 3.57
N LEU A 71 -10.65 2.28 4.80
CA LEU A 71 -11.81 3.08 5.17
C LEU A 71 -11.55 4.57 4.90
N MET A 72 -10.40 5.10 5.33
CA MET A 72 -10.01 6.49 5.04
C MET A 72 -9.93 6.76 3.54
N SER A 73 -9.40 5.83 2.74
CA SER A 73 -9.35 5.97 1.29
C SER A 73 -10.74 6.11 0.66
N TYR A 74 -11.73 5.35 1.14
CA TYR A 74 -13.11 5.46 0.66
C TYR A 74 -13.79 6.76 1.11
N VAL A 75 -13.56 7.17 2.36
CA VAL A 75 -14.08 8.43 2.88
C VAL A 75 -13.51 9.60 2.07
N LEU A 76 -12.18 9.69 1.96
CA LEU A 76 -11.51 10.73 1.18
C LEU A 76 -11.93 10.71 -0.28
N GLY A 77 -12.10 9.52 -0.88
CA GLY A 77 -12.56 9.40 -2.26
C GLY A 77 -13.98 9.95 -2.50
N LYS A 78 -14.84 9.98 -1.46
CA LYS A 78 -16.16 10.62 -1.53
C LYS A 78 -16.09 12.14 -1.39
N TRP A 79 -15.19 12.65 -0.53
CA TRP A 79 -15.09 14.09 -0.24
C TRP A 79 -14.23 14.83 -1.25
N LEU A 80 -13.28 14.15 -1.90
CA LEU A 80 -12.42 14.72 -2.92
C LEU A 80 -13.13 14.60 -4.28
N ALA A 81 -13.66 15.70 -4.79
CA ALA A 81 -14.25 15.76 -6.13
C ALA A 81 -13.13 15.56 -7.17
N TYR A 82 -13.07 14.36 -7.76
CA TYR A 82 -12.20 14.05 -8.89
C TYR A 82 -12.82 14.60 -10.18
N ASP A 83 -12.98 15.91 -10.30
CA ASP A 83 -13.52 16.54 -11.52
C ASP A 83 -12.54 16.48 -12.72
N TRP A 84 -11.35 15.90 -12.54
CA TRP A 84 -10.28 15.86 -13.54
C TRP A 84 -10.00 14.47 -14.14
N LEU A 85 -10.90 13.49 -13.97
CA LEU A 85 -10.83 12.18 -14.65
C LEU A 85 -12.08 11.96 -15.52
#